data_AF-A0A2J6RUV6-F1
#
_entry.id   AF-A0A2J6RUV6-F1
#
_cell.length_a   1.000
_cell.length_b   1.000
_cell.length_c   1.000
_cell.angle_alpha   90.00
_cell.angle_beta   90.00
_cell.angle_gamma   90.00
#
_symmetry.space_group_name_H-M   'P 1'
#
loop_
_entity.id
_entity.type
_entity.pdbx_description
1 polymer ?
#
loop_
_entity_poly.entity_id
_entity_poly.type
_entity_poly.pdbx_seq_one_letter_code
_entity_poly.pdbx_strand_id
1 'polypeptide(L)'
;MNIPFLLYLVSVIASLIGSGGAFSVRHDLFPDIVDTSHASPPAAKFFHGYFTAKSLHNATWWLNFFHPMQIVYYDATLGIGFPSRSLLVTTFIELTQEWPKNATSYPLQILGDTSSAVVHYVDTPGLFGAAEIRSISAVDFRDGKVTRQVDYWDGRRNPDDTASPNSQYPYGLGVETVDEHAAPEMNRTAHQLNAALTANDSDAAAALFSYDAIWMDLTLRTRQEGQPAIGRYLQRALAGLPYGSGATLRHVLGSIQGGGYEWEAEGNSTLNGITALELDGSGLVTQLTTVWDGSRMSDSSLQALVALSIEP
;
A
#
# COMPACT_ATOMS: atom_id res chain seq x y z
N MET A 1 16.80 6.75 -27.56
CA MET A 1 16.84 7.33 -26.20
C MET A 1 16.91 6.13 -25.27
N ASN A 2 18.12 5.82 -24.80
CA ASN A 2 18.49 4.51 -24.27
C ASN A 2 18.25 4.47 -22.76
N ILE A 3 17.43 3.52 -22.30
CA ILE A 3 17.23 3.20 -20.89
C ILE A 3 18.30 2.15 -20.52
N PRO A 4 19.30 2.46 -19.68
CA PRO A 4 20.32 1.51 -19.29
C PRO A 4 19.85 0.79 -18.03
N PHE A 5 19.00 -0.23 -18.16
CA PHE A 5 18.67 -1.13 -17.04
C PHE A 5 18.51 -2.60 -17.46
N LEU A 6 19.02 -2.95 -18.63
CA LEU A 6 19.00 -4.33 -19.13
C LEU A 6 20.43 -4.77 -19.43
N LEU A 7 21.19 -5.15 -18.40
CA LEU A 7 22.39 -6.00 -18.51
C LEU A 7 23.00 -6.24 -17.12
N TYR A 8 22.58 -7.31 -16.44
CA TYR A 8 23.48 -8.14 -15.63
C TYR A 8 22.97 -9.60 -15.58
N LEU A 9 23.73 -10.45 -16.30
CA LEU A 9 23.99 -11.89 -16.11
C LEU A 9 22.99 -13.03 -16.49
N VAL A 10 23.47 -13.81 -17.47
CA VAL A 10 23.53 -15.29 -17.69
C VAL A 10 22.31 -16.13 -18.12
N SER A 11 22.48 -16.70 -19.32
CA SER A 11 21.79 -17.87 -19.86
C SER A 11 21.94 -19.16 -19.03
N VAL A 12 20.83 -19.84 -18.76
CA VAL A 12 20.76 -21.33 -18.74
C VAL A 12 19.39 -21.79 -19.26
N ILE A 13 19.41 -22.71 -20.23
CA ILE A 13 18.26 -23.45 -20.77
C ILE A 13 18.10 -24.76 -19.98
N ALA A 14 16.87 -25.16 -19.60
CA ALA A 14 16.27 -26.46 -19.99
C ALA A 14 14.97 -26.82 -19.23
N SER A 15 14.04 -27.33 -20.03
CA SER A 15 12.75 -27.99 -19.80
C SER A 15 12.53 -28.78 -18.50
N LEU A 16 11.31 -28.70 -17.96
CA LEU A 16 10.58 -29.83 -17.40
C LEU A 16 9.06 -29.58 -17.40
N ILE A 17 8.35 -30.37 -18.23
CA ILE A 17 6.91 -30.56 -18.16
C ILE A 17 6.66 -31.63 -17.08
N GLY A 18 5.89 -31.29 -16.05
CA GLY A 18 5.57 -32.19 -14.95
C GLY A 18 4.17 -31.94 -14.37
N SER A 19 3.25 -32.82 -14.76
CA SER A 19 2.00 -33.27 -14.12
C SER A 19 1.48 -32.54 -12.86
N GLY A 20 0.20 -32.12 -12.96
CA GLY A 20 -0.59 -31.56 -11.86
C GLY A 20 -0.71 -32.49 -10.66
N GLY A 21 -0.12 -32.07 -9.54
CA GLY A 21 -0.41 -32.58 -8.21
C GLY A 21 -1.42 -31.67 -7.53
N ALA A 22 -2.36 -32.26 -6.80
CA ALA A 22 -3.24 -31.52 -5.89
C ALA A 22 -2.38 -30.78 -4.85
N PHE A 23 -2.50 -29.44 -4.82
CA PHE A 23 -1.79 -28.60 -3.88
C PHE A 23 -2.37 -28.80 -2.48
N SER A 24 -1.63 -29.51 -1.62
CA SER A 24 -1.85 -29.46 -0.17
C SER A 24 -1.32 -28.11 0.32
N VAL A 25 -2.22 -27.22 0.73
CA VAL A 25 -1.86 -25.93 1.33
C VAL A 25 -1.19 -26.23 2.66
N ARG A 26 0.11 -25.97 2.79
CA ARG A 26 0.80 -26.03 4.09
C ARG A 26 0.24 -24.91 4.95
N HIS A 27 -0.38 -25.27 6.08
CA HIS A 27 -0.82 -24.30 7.09
C HIS A 27 0.32 -23.49 7.72
N ASP A 28 1.59 -23.83 7.44
CA ASP A 28 2.78 -23.19 8.00
C ASP A 28 3.50 -22.23 7.04
N LEU A 29 2.89 -21.84 5.90
CA LEU A 29 3.60 -21.06 4.88
C LEU A 29 3.95 -19.64 5.35
N PHE A 30 3.03 -18.99 6.06
CA PHE A 30 3.21 -17.70 6.74
C PHE A 30 2.20 -17.60 7.89
N PRO A 31 2.39 -16.68 8.86
CA PRO A 31 1.49 -16.56 10.00
C PRO A 31 0.04 -16.27 9.59
N ASP A 32 -0.92 -17.05 10.10
CA ASP A 32 -2.34 -16.79 9.92
C ASP A 32 -2.82 -15.73 10.93
N ILE A 33 -2.37 -14.50 10.70
CA ILE A 33 -2.60 -13.34 11.59
C ILE A 33 -3.35 -12.21 10.89
N VAL A 34 -3.85 -12.46 9.68
CA VAL A 34 -4.48 -11.44 8.86
C VAL A 34 -5.81 -11.01 9.48
N ASP A 35 -5.95 -9.71 9.70
CA ASP A 35 -7.25 -9.12 10.02
C ASP A 35 -8.07 -8.95 8.74
N THR A 36 -9.25 -9.57 8.73
CA THR A 36 -10.21 -9.53 7.62
C THR A 36 -11.58 -9.02 8.07
N SER A 37 -11.66 -8.43 9.26
CA SER A 37 -12.92 -7.95 9.85
C SER A 37 -13.65 -6.90 8.98
N HIS A 38 -12.90 -6.13 8.20
CA HIS A 38 -13.40 -5.11 7.28
C HIS A 38 -13.19 -5.48 5.80
N ALA A 39 -12.95 -6.77 5.51
CA ALA A 39 -12.89 -7.32 4.17
C ALA A 39 -14.17 -8.09 3.82
N SER A 40 -14.62 -8.03 2.58
CA SER A 40 -15.59 -9.00 2.08
C SER A 40 -14.98 -10.41 2.08
N PRO A 41 -15.76 -11.48 2.34
CA PRO A 41 -15.25 -12.85 2.26
C PRO A 41 -14.59 -13.21 0.92
N PRO A 42 -15.10 -12.76 -0.25
CA PRO A 42 -14.41 -12.95 -1.52
C PRO A 42 -13.03 -12.28 -1.58
N ALA A 43 -12.87 -11.06 -1.06
CA ALA A 43 -11.57 -10.38 -1.04
C ALA A 43 -10.57 -11.07 -0.10
N ALA A 44 -11.00 -11.46 1.10
CA ALA A 44 -10.18 -12.25 2.02
C ALA A 44 -9.65 -13.53 1.37
N LYS A 45 -10.54 -14.29 0.70
CA LYS A 45 -10.17 -15.50 -0.04
C LYS A 45 -9.22 -15.21 -1.21
N PHE A 46 -9.48 -14.13 -1.96
CA PHE A 46 -8.64 -13.70 -3.08
C PHE A 46 -7.20 -13.45 -2.60
N PHE A 47 -7.02 -12.61 -1.58
CA PHE A 47 -5.70 -12.24 -1.10
C PHE A 47 -4.98 -13.38 -0.39
N HIS A 48 -5.70 -14.27 0.31
CA HIS A 48 -5.10 -15.48 0.84
C HIS A 48 -4.44 -16.31 -0.27
N GLY A 49 -5.15 -16.54 -1.39
CA GLY A 49 -4.60 -17.20 -2.56
C GLY A 49 -3.43 -16.44 -3.20
N TYR A 50 -3.55 -15.11 -3.32
CA TYR A 50 -2.52 -14.23 -3.88
C TYR A 50 -1.20 -14.34 -3.10
N PHE A 51 -1.24 -14.17 -1.77
CA PHE A 51 -0.06 -14.22 -0.92
C PHE A 51 0.49 -15.63 -0.76
N THR A 52 -0.37 -16.66 -0.85
CA THR A 52 0.08 -18.06 -0.95
C THR A 52 0.92 -18.28 -2.20
N ALA A 53 0.44 -17.82 -3.36
CA ALA A 53 1.19 -17.95 -4.61
C ALA A 53 2.52 -17.17 -4.57
N LYS A 54 2.50 -15.94 -4.04
CA LYS A 54 3.70 -15.08 -3.87
C LYS A 54 4.71 -15.74 -2.93
N SER A 55 4.27 -16.25 -1.78
CA SER A 55 5.14 -16.91 -0.78
C SER A 55 5.69 -18.27 -1.22
N LEU A 56 5.02 -18.97 -2.13
CA LEU A 56 5.55 -20.19 -2.77
C LEU A 56 6.49 -19.88 -3.94
N HIS A 57 6.75 -18.60 -4.23
CA HIS A 57 7.52 -18.11 -5.38
C HIS A 57 6.99 -18.65 -6.71
N ASN A 58 5.69 -18.96 -6.76
CA ASN A 58 5.05 -19.49 -7.95
C ASN A 58 4.55 -18.32 -8.80
N ALA A 59 5.46 -17.70 -9.54
CA ALA A 59 5.17 -16.54 -10.37
C ALA A 59 4.00 -16.80 -11.33
N THR A 60 3.92 -17.98 -11.95
CA THR A 60 2.83 -18.31 -12.89
C THR A 60 1.47 -18.30 -12.18
N TRP A 61 1.38 -18.89 -10.98
CA TRP A 61 0.15 -18.85 -10.21
C TRP A 61 -0.18 -17.44 -9.72
N TRP A 62 0.82 -16.71 -9.21
CA TRP A 62 0.64 -15.33 -8.75
C TRP A 62 0.16 -14.40 -9.87
N LEU A 63 0.74 -14.53 -11.07
CA LEU A 63 0.35 -13.74 -12.24
C LEU A 63 -1.09 -14.03 -12.72
N ASN A 64 -1.70 -15.16 -12.32
CA ASN A 64 -3.11 -15.45 -12.61
C ASN A 64 -4.09 -14.58 -11.80
N PHE A 65 -3.65 -13.88 -10.75
CA PHE A 65 -4.49 -12.94 -10.00
C PHE A 65 -4.67 -11.59 -10.72
N PHE A 66 -3.79 -11.28 -11.67
CA PHE A 66 -3.84 -10.05 -12.46
C PHE A 66 -4.65 -10.24 -13.73
N HIS A 67 -5.30 -9.17 -14.19
CA HIS A 67 -6.12 -9.17 -15.39
C HIS A 67 -5.23 -9.41 -16.63
N PRO A 68 -5.66 -10.23 -17.61
CA PRO A 68 -4.80 -10.66 -18.71
C PRO A 68 -4.47 -9.55 -19.70
N MET A 69 -5.29 -8.50 -19.79
CA MET A 69 -5.17 -7.46 -20.83
C MET A 69 -5.00 -6.03 -20.29
N GLN A 70 -5.24 -5.80 -19.01
CA GLN A 70 -5.31 -4.46 -18.42
C GLN A 70 -4.74 -4.54 -17.02
N ILE A 71 -3.44 -4.30 -16.88
CA ILE A 71 -2.80 -4.23 -15.58
C ILE A 71 -1.68 -3.19 -15.63
N VAL A 72 -1.68 -2.33 -14.62
CA VAL A 72 -0.55 -1.49 -14.25
C VAL A 72 -0.16 -1.79 -12.80
N TYR A 73 1.13 -1.92 -12.54
CA TYR A 73 1.67 -2.09 -11.19
C TYR A 73 2.68 -0.99 -10.94
N TYR A 74 2.64 -0.34 -9.78
CA TYR A 74 3.63 0.65 -9.39
C TYR A 74 4.16 0.38 -7.98
N ASP A 75 5.45 0.64 -7.79
CA ASP A 75 6.02 0.90 -6.48
C ASP A 75 6.14 2.41 -6.34
N ALA A 76 5.31 3.01 -5.48
CA ALA A 76 5.27 4.46 -5.31
C ALA A 76 6.50 4.99 -4.56
N THR A 77 7.12 4.19 -3.71
CA THR A 77 8.34 4.59 -2.99
C THR A 77 9.50 4.77 -3.97
N LEU A 78 9.71 3.77 -4.83
CA LEU A 78 10.79 3.76 -5.83
C LEU A 78 10.42 4.54 -7.10
N GLY A 79 9.14 4.83 -7.32
CA GLY A 79 8.67 5.43 -8.58
C GLY A 79 8.86 4.50 -9.79
N ILE A 80 8.84 3.19 -9.57
CA ILE A 80 8.99 2.17 -10.61
C ILE A 80 7.61 1.72 -11.06
N GLY A 81 7.41 1.60 -12.37
CA GLY A 81 6.14 1.20 -12.96
C GLY A 81 6.28 0.06 -13.95
N PHE A 82 5.30 -0.85 -13.91
CA PHE A 82 5.08 -1.90 -14.89
C PHE A 82 3.76 -1.61 -15.61
N PRO A 83 3.77 -0.74 -16.64
CA PRO A 83 2.54 -0.26 -17.29
C PRO A 83 1.89 -1.31 -18.21
N SER A 84 2.37 -2.56 -18.19
CA SER A 84 1.82 -3.65 -18.99
C SER A 84 2.02 -5.00 -18.30
N ARG A 85 1.12 -5.94 -18.60
CA ARG A 85 1.22 -7.32 -18.14
C ARG A 85 2.53 -7.98 -18.58
N SER A 86 2.95 -7.78 -19.83
CA SER A 86 4.16 -8.42 -20.35
C SER A 86 5.40 -8.02 -19.57
N LEU A 87 5.52 -6.73 -19.21
CA LEU A 87 6.65 -6.26 -18.43
C LEU A 87 6.59 -6.81 -17.00
N LEU A 88 5.41 -6.78 -16.37
CA LEU A 88 5.19 -7.37 -15.05
C LEU A 88 5.56 -8.86 -15.02
N VAL A 89 5.09 -9.62 -16.01
CA VAL A 89 5.34 -11.07 -16.13
C VAL A 89 6.83 -11.35 -16.26
N THR A 90 7.52 -10.71 -17.20
CA THR A 90 8.95 -10.96 -17.42
C THR A 90 9.76 -10.62 -16.18
N THR A 91 9.53 -9.44 -15.58
CA THR A 91 10.28 -9.02 -14.39
C THR A 91 10.05 -9.94 -13.20
N PHE A 92 8.79 -10.29 -12.87
CA PHE A 92 8.53 -11.09 -11.68
C PHE A 92 8.87 -12.58 -11.86
N ILE A 93 8.84 -13.13 -13.08
CA ILE A 93 9.33 -14.49 -13.33
C ILE A 93 10.83 -14.58 -13.05
N GLU A 94 11.61 -13.57 -13.46
CA GLU A 94 13.05 -13.52 -13.19
C GLU A 94 13.31 -13.28 -11.71
N LEU A 95 12.66 -12.26 -11.13
CA LEU A 95 12.86 -11.86 -9.73
C LEU A 95 12.56 -13.00 -8.74
N THR A 96 11.47 -13.75 -8.96
CA THR A 96 11.07 -14.84 -8.07
C THR A 96 12.04 -16.03 -8.05
N GLN A 97 12.91 -16.17 -9.06
CA GLN A 97 13.93 -17.22 -9.09
C GLN A 97 15.08 -16.95 -8.12
N GLU A 98 15.33 -15.67 -7.82
CA GLU A 98 16.41 -15.22 -6.93
C GLU A 98 15.97 -15.14 -5.46
N TRP A 99 14.67 -15.29 -5.18
CA TRP A 99 14.15 -15.20 -3.82
C TRP A 99 14.63 -16.35 -2.93
N PRO A 100 15.13 -16.06 -1.71
CA PRO A 100 15.48 -17.10 -0.76
C PRO A 100 14.25 -17.94 -0.42
N LYS A 101 14.38 -19.28 -0.38
CA LYS A 101 13.27 -20.22 -0.17
C LYS A 101 12.39 -19.96 1.06
N ASN A 102 12.92 -19.27 2.07
CA ASN A 102 12.25 -18.93 3.31
C ASN A 102 11.70 -17.48 3.33
N ALA A 103 11.94 -16.70 2.29
CA ALA A 103 11.38 -15.37 2.16
C ALA A 103 9.90 -15.47 1.75
N THR A 104 9.03 -14.78 2.46
CA THR A 104 7.57 -14.86 2.32
C THR A 104 6.95 -13.47 2.27
N SER A 105 5.76 -13.41 1.68
CA SER A 105 4.92 -12.23 1.60
C SER A 105 3.54 -12.57 2.16
N TYR A 106 3.07 -11.82 3.15
CA TYR A 106 1.80 -12.15 3.80
C TYR A 106 1.02 -10.92 4.28
N PRO A 107 -0.31 -10.96 4.22
CA PRO A 107 -1.15 -9.84 4.63
C PRO A 107 -1.23 -9.76 6.15
N LEU A 108 -1.22 -8.54 6.67
CA LEU A 108 -1.57 -8.22 8.06
C LEU A 108 -3.02 -7.76 8.16
N GLN A 109 -3.50 -7.05 7.14
CA GLN A 109 -4.87 -6.52 7.11
C GLN A 109 -5.35 -6.37 5.67
N ILE A 110 -6.63 -6.70 5.45
CA ILE A 110 -7.32 -6.50 4.17
C ILE A 110 -8.56 -5.64 4.44
N LEU A 111 -8.70 -4.54 3.71
CA LEU A 111 -9.79 -3.59 3.85
C LEU A 111 -10.48 -3.39 2.50
N GLY A 112 -11.77 -3.73 2.38
CA GLY A 112 -12.54 -3.54 1.15
C GLY A 112 -13.07 -4.84 0.53
N ASP A 113 -13.28 -4.82 -0.78
CA ASP A 113 -13.90 -5.92 -1.50
C ASP A 113 -13.24 -6.20 -2.86
N THR A 114 -13.89 -6.99 -3.70
CA THR A 114 -13.38 -7.35 -5.04
C THR A 114 -13.69 -6.33 -6.12
N SER A 115 -14.06 -5.10 -5.74
CA SER A 115 -14.15 -3.92 -6.62
C SER A 115 -12.89 -3.06 -6.44
N SER A 116 -12.54 -2.76 -5.19
CA SER A 116 -11.26 -2.18 -4.80
C SER A 116 -10.95 -2.47 -3.32
N ALA A 117 -9.67 -2.52 -2.98
CA ALA A 117 -9.21 -2.83 -1.64
C ALA A 117 -7.90 -2.10 -1.29
N VAL A 118 -7.69 -1.91 0.01
CA VAL A 118 -6.42 -1.53 0.61
C VAL A 118 -5.87 -2.73 1.38
N VAL A 119 -4.60 -3.06 1.17
CA VAL A 119 -3.97 -4.23 1.81
C VAL A 119 -2.69 -3.83 2.50
N HIS A 120 -2.62 -4.06 3.82
CA HIS A 120 -1.38 -3.98 4.57
C HIS A 120 -0.73 -5.37 4.61
N TYR A 121 0.53 -5.45 4.23
CA TYR A 121 1.27 -6.72 4.18
C TYR A 121 2.75 -6.52 4.48
N VAL A 122 3.42 -7.64 4.72
CA VAL A 122 4.85 -7.73 4.96
C VAL A 122 5.49 -8.51 3.83
N ASP A 123 6.58 -7.97 3.30
CA ASP A 123 7.57 -8.73 2.55
C ASP A 123 8.78 -8.95 3.46
N THR A 124 9.09 -10.21 3.79
CA THR A 124 10.22 -10.53 4.67
C THR A 124 11.56 -10.24 3.99
N PRO A 125 12.66 -10.08 4.77
CA PRO A 125 14.01 -9.95 4.21
C PRO A 125 14.31 -10.97 3.11
N GLY A 126 14.89 -10.50 2.02
CA GLY A 126 15.29 -11.29 0.86
C GLY A 126 14.34 -11.24 -0.33
N LEU A 127 13.07 -10.86 -0.17
CA LEU A 127 12.16 -10.69 -1.33
C LEU A 127 12.56 -9.48 -2.18
N PHE A 128 12.73 -8.31 -1.57
CA PHE A 128 13.00 -7.06 -2.29
C PHE A 128 14.19 -6.30 -1.70
N GLY A 129 15.16 -7.03 -1.15
CA GLY A 129 16.35 -6.46 -0.51
C GLY A 129 16.64 -7.08 0.85
N ALA A 130 17.61 -6.51 1.56
CA ALA A 130 18.12 -7.08 2.81
C ALA A 130 17.17 -6.89 4.01
N ALA A 131 16.24 -5.94 3.93
CA ALA A 131 15.35 -5.58 5.02
C ALA A 131 13.90 -6.03 4.78
N GLU A 132 13.13 -6.06 5.86
CA GLU A 132 11.68 -6.23 5.80
C GLU A 132 11.02 -4.96 5.23
N ILE A 133 10.10 -5.15 4.29
CA ILE A 133 9.22 -4.09 3.80
C ILE A 133 7.82 -4.29 4.41
N ARG A 134 7.27 -3.21 4.96
CA ARG A 134 5.87 -3.15 5.40
C ARG A 134 5.15 -2.16 4.50
N SER A 135 4.24 -2.68 3.70
CA SER A 135 3.60 -1.95 2.63
C SER A 135 2.11 -1.84 2.86
N ILE A 136 1.55 -0.73 2.40
CA ILE A 136 0.11 -0.60 2.17
C ILE A 136 -0.07 -0.48 0.66
N SER A 137 -0.85 -1.38 0.06
CA SER A 137 -1.18 -1.32 -1.36
C SER A 137 -2.59 -0.83 -1.61
N ALA A 138 -2.75 0.02 -2.61
CA ALA A 138 -4.02 0.26 -3.30
C ALA A 138 -4.20 -0.81 -4.39
N VAL A 139 -5.36 -1.47 -4.43
CA VAL A 139 -5.66 -2.54 -5.41
C VAL A 139 -7.04 -2.35 -6.02
N ASP A 140 -7.09 -2.18 -7.35
CA ASP A 140 -8.32 -2.05 -8.11
C ASP A 140 -8.61 -3.32 -8.91
N PHE A 141 -9.88 -3.70 -8.99
CA PHE A 141 -10.31 -4.95 -9.62
C PHE A 141 -11.22 -4.73 -10.82
N ARG A 142 -11.13 -5.65 -11.77
CA ARG A 142 -12.11 -5.84 -12.84
C ARG A 142 -12.24 -7.33 -13.12
N ASP A 143 -13.47 -7.82 -13.24
CA ASP A 143 -13.77 -9.23 -13.53
C ASP A 143 -13.08 -10.21 -12.54
N GLY A 144 -12.98 -9.80 -11.28
CA GLY A 144 -12.31 -10.58 -10.21
C GLY A 144 -10.79 -10.69 -10.36
N LYS A 145 -10.16 -9.77 -11.10
CA LYS A 145 -8.71 -9.71 -11.33
C LYS A 145 -8.18 -8.32 -11.02
N VAL A 146 -6.93 -8.24 -10.56
CA VAL A 146 -6.24 -6.96 -10.34
C VAL A 146 -6.00 -6.26 -11.67
N THR A 147 -6.39 -5.00 -11.77
CA THR A 147 -6.15 -4.11 -12.93
C THR A 147 -5.23 -2.95 -12.61
N ARG A 148 -5.12 -2.59 -11.33
CA ARG A 148 -4.12 -1.65 -10.85
C ARG A 148 -3.68 -2.08 -9.46
N GLN A 149 -2.37 -1.99 -9.22
CA GLN A 149 -1.80 -2.13 -7.89
C GLN A 149 -0.73 -1.07 -7.68
N VAL A 150 -0.75 -0.40 -6.53
CA VAL A 150 0.27 0.57 -6.16
C VAL A 150 0.73 0.30 -4.74
N ASP A 151 2.02 0.05 -4.56
CA ASP A 151 2.63 -0.28 -3.27
C ASP A 151 3.27 0.97 -2.67
N TYR A 152 2.91 1.28 -1.42
CA TYR A 152 3.46 2.38 -0.64
C TYR A 152 4.18 1.85 0.60
N TRP A 153 5.39 2.35 0.87
CA TRP A 153 6.18 1.97 2.04
C TRP A 153 7.20 3.06 2.41
N ASP A 154 7.89 2.89 3.54
CA ASP A 154 8.92 3.83 4.01
C ASP A 154 10.31 3.43 3.48
N GLY A 155 10.81 4.18 2.48
CA GLY A 155 12.09 3.95 1.80
C GLY A 155 13.29 3.84 2.73
N ARG A 156 13.25 4.45 3.92
CA ARG A 156 14.36 4.40 4.88
C ARG A 156 14.65 3.00 5.41
N ARG A 157 13.69 2.07 5.34
CA ARG A 157 13.89 0.67 5.77
C ARG A 157 14.77 -0.10 4.79
N ASN A 158 14.78 0.28 3.52
CA ASN A 158 15.46 -0.43 2.47
C ASN A 158 15.96 0.61 1.44
N PRO A 159 17.02 1.37 1.77
CA PRO A 159 17.52 2.42 0.89
C PRO A 159 17.96 1.80 -0.43
N ASP A 160 17.38 2.29 -1.52
CA ASP A 160 17.57 1.75 -2.85
C ASP A 160 17.93 2.88 -3.83
N ASP A 161 19.12 2.79 -4.42
CA ASP A 161 19.63 3.76 -5.40
C ASP A 161 18.88 3.69 -6.74
N THR A 162 17.97 2.73 -6.92
CA THR A 162 17.11 2.61 -8.11
C THR A 162 15.87 3.51 -8.07
N ALA A 163 15.64 4.23 -6.97
CA ALA A 163 14.54 5.17 -6.87
C ALA A 163 14.60 6.22 -8.01
N SER A 164 13.49 6.38 -8.73
CA SER A 164 13.40 7.30 -9.85
C SER A 164 13.57 8.75 -9.37
N PRO A 165 14.38 9.57 -10.08
CA PRO A 165 14.44 10.99 -9.78
C PRO A 165 13.07 11.64 -10.00
N ASN A 166 12.78 12.73 -9.28
CA ASN A 166 11.45 13.38 -9.33
C ASN A 166 10.99 13.78 -10.74
N SER A 167 11.91 14.02 -11.67
CA SER A 167 11.61 14.35 -13.07
C SER A 167 11.12 13.16 -13.91
N GLN A 168 11.33 11.93 -13.44
CA GLN A 168 10.90 10.69 -14.09
C GLN A 168 9.82 9.96 -13.28
N TYR A 169 9.46 10.50 -12.12
CA TYR A 169 8.50 9.88 -11.22
C TYR A 169 7.10 9.80 -11.88
N PRO A 170 6.43 8.64 -11.85
CA PRO A 170 5.13 8.45 -12.49
C PRO A 170 3.98 8.97 -11.62
N TYR A 171 3.79 10.29 -11.56
CA TYR A 171 2.81 10.94 -10.65
C TYR A 171 1.36 10.43 -10.75
N GLY A 172 0.92 9.97 -11.92
CA GLY A 172 -0.42 9.41 -12.08
C GLY A 172 -0.61 8.04 -11.41
N LEU A 173 0.48 7.27 -11.21
CA LEU A 173 0.46 5.92 -10.65
C LEU A 173 -0.65 5.03 -11.25
N GLY A 174 -0.95 5.23 -12.53
CA GLY A 174 -1.93 4.45 -13.28
C GLY A 174 -3.41 4.72 -12.93
N VAL A 175 -3.73 5.73 -12.13
CA VAL A 175 -5.12 6.04 -11.74
C VAL A 175 -6.01 6.31 -12.96
N GLU A 176 -5.43 6.86 -14.03
CA GLU A 176 -6.12 7.13 -15.30
C GLU A 176 -6.57 5.87 -16.06
N THR A 177 -6.15 4.69 -15.60
CA THR A 177 -6.45 3.40 -16.24
C THR A 177 -7.57 2.62 -15.56
N VAL A 178 -8.12 3.14 -14.46
CA VAL A 178 -9.18 2.52 -13.66
C VAL A 178 -10.29 3.53 -13.38
N ASP A 179 -11.48 3.01 -13.11
CA ASP A 179 -12.61 3.80 -12.63
C ASP A 179 -12.62 3.79 -11.09
N GLU A 180 -13.15 4.85 -10.47
CA GLU A 180 -13.37 4.86 -9.02
C GLU A 180 -14.57 3.97 -8.66
N HIS A 181 -14.32 2.94 -7.86
CA HIS A 181 -15.33 1.95 -7.44
C HIS A 181 -15.53 1.90 -5.93
N ALA A 182 -15.03 2.89 -5.19
CA ALA A 182 -15.23 2.95 -3.75
C ALA A 182 -16.71 3.11 -3.39
N ALA A 183 -17.11 2.53 -2.26
CA ALA A 183 -18.45 2.73 -1.73
C ALA A 183 -18.71 4.22 -1.41
N PRO A 184 -19.95 4.73 -1.58
CA PRO A 184 -20.27 6.13 -1.31
C PRO A 184 -19.91 6.62 0.10
N GLU A 185 -19.99 5.73 1.10
CA GLU A 185 -19.60 5.98 2.49
C GLU A 185 -18.09 6.23 2.60
N MET A 186 -17.27 5.37 2.00
CA MET A 186 -15.81 5.52 1.98
C MET A 186 -15.41 6.80 1.25
N ASN A 187 -16.02 7.07 0.09
CA ASN A 187 -15.82 8.33 -0.64
C ASN A 187 -16.10 9.55 0.23
N ARG A 188 -17.25 9.57 0.90
CA ARG A 188 -17.62 10.68 1.78
C ARG A 188 -16.59 10.88 2.90
N THR A 189 -16.24 9.82 3.63
CA THR A 189 -15.31 9.91 4.75
C THR A 189 -13.90 10.31 4.29
N ALA A 190 -13.39 9.72 3.21
CA ALA A 190 -12.09 10.06 2.64
C ALA A 190 -12.01 11.54 2.22
N HIS A 191 -13.02 12.05 1.52
CA HIS A 191 -13.08 13.46 1.12
C HIS A 191 -13.21 14.41 2.31
N GLN A 192 -14.05 14.09 3.30
CA GLN A 192 -14.20 14.92 4.49
C GLN A 192 -12.92 14.97 5.31
N LEU A 193 -12.26 13.82 5.47
CA LEU A 193 -11.00 13.74 6.21
C LEU A 193 -9.89 14.49 5.49
N ASN A 194 -9.70 14.25 4.18
CA ASN A 194 -8.71 14.98 3.40
C ASN A 194 -8.98 16.51 3.42
N ALA A 195 -10.24 16.94 3.28
CA ALA A 195 -10.60 18.35 3.37
C ALA A 195 -10.24 18.97 4.73
N ALA A 196 -10.51 18.28 5.84
CA ALA A 196 -10.16 18.77 7.18
C ALA A 196 -8.63 18.82 7.38
N LEU A 197 -7.91 17.78 6.97
CA LEU A 197 -6.44 17.72 7.08
C LEU A 197 -5.76 18.82 6.27
N THR A 198 -6.23 19.05 5.04
CA THR A 198 -5.67 20.05 4.12
C THR A 198 -6.01 21.48 4.52
N ALA A 199 -7.16 21.69 5.16
CA ALA A 199 -7.53 22.98 5.77
C ALA A 199 -6.82 23.26 7.10
N ASN A 200 -5.96 22.34 7.57
CA ASN A 200 -5.32 22.40 8.89
C ASN A 200 -6.37 22.51 10.04
N ASP A 201 -7.53 21.89 9.86
CA ASP A 201 -8.65 21.88 10.80
C ASP A 201 -8.63 20.58 11.62
N SER A 202 -7.87 20.62 12.71
CA SER A 202 -7.71 19.47 13.61
C SER A 202 -9.02 19.03 14.26
N ASP A 203 -9.92 19.97 14.54
CA ASP A 203 -11.16 19.69 15.26
C ASP A 203 -12.16 19.01 14.33
N ALA A 204 -12.28 19.49 13.09
CA ALA A 204 -13.07 18.82 12.06
C ALA A 204 -12.52 17.43 11.72
N ALA A 205 -11.19 17.28 11.62
CA ALA A 205 -10.58 15.99 11.37
C ALA A 205 -10.85 15.00 12.52
N ALA A 206 -10.64 15.42 13.77
CA ALA A 206 -10.90 14.59 14.94
C ALA A 206 -12.39 14.20 15.07
N ALA A 207 -13.32 15.05 14.68
CA ALA A 207 -14.76 14.77 14.72
C ALA A 207 -15.18 13.58 13.84
N LEU A 208 -14.36 13.16 12.86
CA LEU A 208 -14.63 12.01 11.99
C LEU A 208 -14.25 10.66 12.63
N PHE A 209 -13.56 10.68 13.77
CA PHE A 209 -13.13 9.48 14.48
C PHE A 209 -14.15 9.05 15.53
N SER A 210 -14.29 7.74 15.71
CA SER A 210 -14.95 7.16 16.87
C SER A 210 -14.18 7.47 18.16
N TYR A 211 -14.86 7.42 19.31
CA TYR A 211 -14.27 7.88 20.57
C TYR A 211 -12.97 7.14 20.94
N ASP A 212 -12.90 5.83 20.69
CA ASP A 212 -11.74 4.97 20.98
C ASP A 212 -10.85 4.72 19.76
N ALA A 213 -10.94 5.57 18.73
CA ALA A 213 -10.23 5.33 17.48
C ALA A 213 -8.71 5.34 17.62
N ILE A 214 -8.04 4.71 16.66
CA ILE A 214 -6.58 4.62 16.58
C ILE A 214 -6.08 5.40 15.37
N TRP A 215 -5.07 6.24 15.56
CA TRP A 215 -4.29 6.85 14.50
C TRP A 215 -2.88 6.26 14.48
N MET A 216 -2.44 5.74 13.34
CA MET A 216 -1.10 5.19 13.14
C MET A 216 -0.41 5.81 11.92
N ASP A 217 0.81 6.29 12.10
CA ASP A 217 1.70 6.69 11.01
C ASP A 217 2.89 5.72 10.98
N LEU A 218 2.94 4.85 9.97
CA LEU A 218 3.95 3.79 9.87
C LEU A 218 5.34 4.34 9.55
N THR A 219 5.41 5.50 8.90
CA THR A 219 6.65 6.19 8.57
C THR A 219 7.23 6.87 9.82
N LEU A 220 6.41 7.59 10.57
CA LEU A 220 6.84 8.22 11.82
C LEU A 220 6.94 7.22 12.99
N ARG A 221 6.34 6.03 12.86
CA ARG A 221 6.23 5.01 13.92
C ARG A 221 5.52 5.55 15.16
N THR A 222 4.50 6.36 14.93
CA THR A 222 3.68 6.97 15.99
C THR A 222 2.30 6.35 16.03
N ARG A 223 1.71 6.33 17.23
CA ARG A 223 0.37 5.83 17.48
C ARG A 223 -0.34 6.71 18.49
N GLN A 224 -1.55 7.15 18.17
CA GLN A 224 -2.42 7.92 19.08
C GLN A 224 -3.71 7.14 19.28
N GLU A 225 -4.20 7.09 20.52
CA GLU A 225 -5.38 6.32 20.90
C GLU A 225 -6.43 7.23 21.53
N GLY A 226 -7.64 7.15 20.99
CA GLY A 226 -8.79 7.95 21.40
C GLY A 226 -8.90 9.27 20.63
N GLN A 227 -10.13 9.60 20.25
CA GLN A 227 -10.47 10.82 19.51
C GLN A 227 -9.88 12.10 20.15
N PRO A 228 -9.94 12.32 21.48
CA PRO A 228 -9.37 13.53 22.08
C PRO A 228 -7.84 13.62 21.93
N ALA A 229 -7.14 12.48 22.01
CA ALA A 229 -5.68 12.44 21.84
C ALA A 229 -5.29 12.69 20.38
N ILE A 230 -6.03 12.09 19.44
CA ILE A 230 -5.88 12.35 18.00
C ILE A 230 -6.04 13.84 17.70
N GLY A 231 -7.11 14.49 18.21
CA GLY A 231 -7.33 15.93 18.02
C GLY A 231 -6.17 16.78 18.55
N ARG A 232 -5.70 16.53 19.78
CA ARG A 232 -4.54 17.23 20.34
C ARG A 232 -3.26 17.00 19.54
N TYR A 233 -3.03 15.79 19.03
CA TYR A 233 -1.89 15.49 18.17
C TYR A 233 -1.97 16.28 16.86
N LEU A 234 -3.13 16.28 16.19
CA LEU A 234 -3.34 17.01 14.94
C LEU A 234 -3.15 18.52 15.12
N GLN A 235 -3.62 19.11 16.23
CA GLN A 235 -3.39 20.53 16.54
C GLN A 235 -1.90 20.91 16.53
N ARG A 236 -1.01 19.98 16.89
CA ARG A 236 0.44 20.20 16.91
C ARG A 236 1.11 19.83 15.59
N ALA A 237 0.71 18.70 14.99
CA ALA A 237 1.45 18.06 13.92
C ALA A 237 0.97 18.44 12.51
N LEU A 238 -0.31 18.77 12.32
CA LEU A 238 -0.95 18.77 11.01
C LEU A 238 -0.29 19.69 9.98
N ALA A 239 0.22 20.85 10.40
CA ALA A 239 0.92 21.78 9.53
C ALA A 239 2.25 21.24 8.97
N GLY A 240 2.85 20.23 9.60
CA GLY A 240 4.09 19.59 9.17
C GLY A 240 3.93 18.23 8.50
N LEU A 241 2.74 17.61 8.58
CA LEU A 241 2.50 16.29 8.01
C LEU A 241 2.37 16.38 6.48
N PRO A 242 2.97 15.44 5.72
CA PRO A 242 2.95 15.51 4.25
C PRO A 242 1.56 15.28 3.65
N TYR A 243 0.65 14.64 4.40
CA TYR A 243 -0.76 14.46 4.05
C TYR A 243 -1.68 15.53 4.68
N GLY A 244 -1.11 16.59 5.23
CA GLY A 244 -1.81 17.75 5.78
C GLY A 244 -1.99 18.86 4.75
N SER A 245 -1.58 20.08 5.12
CA SER A 245 -1.72 21.27 4.29
C SER A 245 -1.10 21.09 2.89
N GLY A 246 -1.89 21.34 1.84
CA GLY A 246 -1.45 21.24 0.45
C GLY A 246 -1.49 19.85 -0.16
N ALA A 247 -1.85 18.81 0.61
CA ALA A 247 -2.12 17.51 0.04
C ALA A 247 -3.43 17.52 -0.77
N THR A 248 -3.55 16.65 -1.77
CA THR A 248 -4.78 16.43 -2.53
C THR A 248 -5.12 14.95 -2.54
N LEU A 249 -6.41 14.65 -2.52
CA LEU A 249 -6.90 13.29 -2.68
C LEU A 249 -6.73 12.86 -4.15
N ARG A 250 -6.10 11.70 -4.38
CA ARG A 250 -5.87 11.15 -5.72
C ARG A 250 -6.91 10.11 -6.12
N HIS A 251 -7.13 9.12 -5.27
CA HIS A 251 -7.98 7.96 -5.58
C HIS A 251 -8.54 7.36 -4.29
N VAL A 252 -9.82 6.99 -4.28
CA VAL A 252 -10.47 6.34 -3.13
C VAL A 252 -10.74 4.88 -3.45
N LEU A 253 -10.53 4.01 -2.47
CA LEU A 253 -10.70 2.56 -2.60
C LEU A 253 -11.54 2.00 -1.45
N GLY A 254 -12.23 0.90 -1.70
CA GLY A 254 -12.81 0.04 -0.67
C GLY A 254 -14.32 0.01 -0.60
N SER A 255 -14.80 -0.73 0.40
CA SER A 255 -16.20 -1.01 0.67
C SER A 255 -16.79 -0.01 1.67
N ILE A 256 -18.02 -0.27 2.14
CA ILE A 256 -18.72 0.57 3.12
C ILE A 256 -17.99 0.71 4.47
N GLN A 257 -17.10 -0.25 4.81
CA GLN A 257 -16.50 -0.35 6.15
C GLN A 257 -14.97 -0.44 6.14
N GLY A 258 -14.36 -0.86 5.03
CA GLY A 258 -12.91 -0.98 4.92
C GLY A 258 -12.42 -0.45 3.59
N GLY A 259 -11.37 0.35 3.61
CA GLY A 259 -10.81 0.95 2.40
C GLY A 259 -9.72 1.96 2.71
N GLY A 260 -9.72 3.05 1.96
CA GLY A 260 -8.77 4.14 2.16
C GLY A 260 -8.68 5.05 0.95
N TYR A 261 -7.64 5.89 0.93
CA TYR A 261 -7.38 6.77 -0.19
C TYR A 261 -5.88 7.01 -0.39
N GLU A 262 -5.51 7.18 -1.65
CA GLU A 262 -4.21 7.65 -2.06
C GLU A 262 -4.23 9.18 -2.08
N TRP A 263 -3.13 9.81 -1.70
CA TRP A 263 -2.98 11.25 -1.68
C TRP A 263 -1.64 11.67 -2.27
N GLU A 264 -1.54 12.93 -2.67
CA GLU A 264 -0.33 13.54 -3.19
C GLU A 264 -0.09 14.89 -2.56
N ALA A 265 1.16 15.33 -2.51
CA ALA A 265 1.53 16.60 -1.90
C ALA A 265 2.37 17.41 -2.89
N GLU A 266 1.68 18.16 -3.76
CA GLU A 266 2.34 18.96 -4.79
C GLU A 266 3.30 19.98 -4.15
N GLY A 267 4.52 20.06 -4.66
CA GLY A 267 5.55 20.96 -4.13
C GLY A 267 6.20 20.50 -2.81
N ASN A 268 5.79 19.37 -2.24
CA ASN A 268 6.46 18.74 -1.10
C ASN A 268 7.56 17.76 -1.59
N SER A 269 8.58 17.52 -0.77
CA SER A 269 9.59 16.49 -1.07
C SER A 269 9.02 15.09 -0.98
N THR A 270 8.06 14.86 -0.06
CA THR A 270 7.24 13.65 -0.02
C THR A 270 6.16 13.76 -1.10
N LEU A 271 6.31 13.00 -2.18
CA LEU A 271 5.46 13.14 -3.37
C LEU A 271 4.02 12.66 -3.14
N ASN A 272 3.84 11.60 -2.34
CA ASN A 272 2.57 10.93 -2.12
C ASN A 272 2.62 9.93 -0.96
N GLY A 273 1.45 9.36 -0.65
CA GLY A 273 1.29 8.22 0.22
C GLY A 273 -0.12 7.65 0.14
N ILE A 274 -0.43 6.77 1.08
CA ILE A 274 -1.74 6.14 1.19
C ILE A 274 -2.21 6.13 2.63
N THR A 275 -3.52 6.25 2.82
CA THR A 275 -4.19 6.19 4.12
C THR A 275 -5.25 5.10 4.07
N ALA A 276 -5.09 4.08 4.89
CA ALA A 276 -6.03 3.00 5.13
C ALA A 276 -7.03 3.38 6.24
N LEU A 277 -8.31 3.06 6.03
CA LEU A 277 -9.41 3.43 6.93
C LEU A 277 -10.29 2.21 7.25
N GLU A 278 -10.57 2.04 8.54
CA GLU A 278 -11.64 1.18 9.07
C GLU A 278 -12.77 2.06 9.59
N LEU A 279 -14.00 1.78 9.18
CA LEU A 279 -15.20 2.53 9.56
C LEU A 279 -16.15 1.65 10.37
N ASP A 280 -16.77 2.22 11.41
CA ASP A 280 -17.87 1.57 12.11
C ASP A 280 -19.18 1.59 11.30
N GLY A 281 -20.24 0.99 11.84
CA GLY A 281 -21.57 0.99 11.21
C GLY A 281 -22.22 2.38 11.08
N SER A 282 -21.63 3.42 11.67
CA SER A 282 -22.05 4.82 11.61
C SER A 282 -21.23 5.62 10.59
N GLY A 283 -20.19 5.03 10.00
CA GLY A 283 -19.24 5.69 9.11
C GLY A 283 -18.14 6.48 9.82
N LEU A 284 -17.98 6.34 11.14
CA LEU A 284 -16.88 6.94 11.88
C LEU A 284 -15.62 6.10 11.76
N VAL A 285 -14.46 6.75 11.69
CA VAL A 285 -13.16 6.07 11.61
C VAL A 285 -12.84 5.41 12.95
N THR A 286 -12.66 4.10 12.97
CA THR A 286 -12.19 3.33 14.12
C THR A 286 -10.67 3.16 14.10
N GLN A 287 -10.09 3.08 12.91
CA GLN A 287 -8.64 3.06 12.74
C GLN A 287 -8.23 3.76 11.44
N LEU A 288 -7.18 4.56 11.54
CA LEU A 288 -6.46 5.15 10.42
C LEU A 288 -5.02 4.68 10.46
N THR A 289 -4.54 4.13 9.35
CA THR A 289 -3.11 3.81 9.17
C THR A 289 -2.59 4.48 7.91
N THR A 290 -1.56 5.31 8.03
CA THR A 290 -0.94 6.00 6.89
C THR A 290 0.51 5.60 6.70
N VAL A 291 0.97 5.54 5.45
CA VAL A 291 2.37 5.32 5.09
C VAL A 291 2.75 6.19 3.89
N TRP A 292 3.99 6.66 3.91
CA TRP A 292 4.60 7.49 2.89
C TRP A 292 6.12 7.32 2.90
N ASP A 293 6.80 7.71 1.83
CA ASP A 293 8.23 7.53 1.72
C ASP A 293 9.02 8.53 2.59
N GLY A 294 9.45 8.09 3.76
CA GLY A 294 10.25 8.88 4.69
C GLY A 294 11.65 9.20 4.17
N SER A 295 12.17 8.48 3.17
CA SER A 295 13.53 8.71 2.64
C SER A 295 13.66 10.04 1.90
N ARG A 296 12.53 10.64 1.52
CA ARG A 296 12.44 11.95 0.85
C ARG A 296 12.40 13.14 1.82
N MET A 297 12.46 12.89 3.12
CA MET A 297 12.46 13.92 4.15
C MET A 297 13.78 13.88 4.94
N SER A 298 14.25 15.05 5.40
CA SER A 298 15.45 15.08 6.25
C SER A 298 15.20 14.42 7.60
N ASP A 299 16.22 13.79 8.17
CA ASP A 299 16.15 13.21 9.53
C ASP A 299 15.69 14.23 10.58
N SER A 300 16.14 15.48 10.48
CA SER A 300 15.73 16.56 11.38
C SER A 300 14.23 16.86 11.31
N SER A 301 13.64 16.84 10.11
CA SER A 301 12.21 17.08 9.92
C SER A 301 11.40 15.90 10.45
N LEU A 302 11.85 14.67 10.19
CA LEU A 302 11.24 13.46 10.73
C LEU A 302 11.29 13.44 12.26
N GLN A 303 12.44 13.75 12.87
CA GLN A 303 12.57 13.85 14.33
C GLN A 303 11.65 14.92 14.92
N ALA A 304 11.53 16.08 14.26
CA ALA A 304 10.60 17.11 14.67
C ALA A 304 9.14 16.61 14.65
N LEU A 305 8.72 15.93 13.58
CA LEU A 305 7.37 15.35 13.49
C LEU A 305 7.12 14.27 14.54
N VAL A 306 8.09 13.39 14.78
CA VAL A 306 7.99 12.37 15.84
C VAL A 306 7.86 13.02 17.21
N ALA A 307 8.61 14.08 17.51
CA ALA A 307 8.55 14.78 18.79
C ALA A 307 7.16 15.36 19.09
N LEU A 308 6.37 15.73 18.06
CA LEU A 308 4.99 16.23 18.22
C LEU A 308 4.01 15.16 18.72
N SER A 309 4.39 13.88 18.67
CA SER A 309 3.60 12.76 19.23
C SER A 309 3.64 12.69 20.77
N ILE A 310 4.57 13.39 21.41
CA ILE A 310 4.67 13.43 22.88
C ILE A 310 3.59 14.39 23.40
N GLU A 311 2.77 13.92 24.35
CA GLU A 311 1.82 14.80 25.05
C GLU A 311 2.57 15.74 26.02
N PRO A 312 2.27 17.04 26.02
CA PRO A 312 2.83 17.99 26.98
C PRO A 312 2.27 17.81 28.40
#